data_AF-A0A8S3JA13-F1
#
_entry.id   AF-A0A8S3JA13-F1
#
_cell.length_a   1.000
_cell.length_b   1.000
_cell.length_c   1.000
_cell.angle_alpha   90.00
_cell.angle_beta   90.00
_cell.angle_gamma   90.00
#
_symmetry.space_group_name_H-M   'P 1'
#
loop_
_entity.id
_entity.type
_entity.pdbx_description
1 polymer ?
#
loop_
_entity_poly.entity_id
_entity_poly.type
_entity_poly.pdbx_seq_one_letter_code
_entity_poly.pdbx_strand_id
1 'polypeptide(L)' 'SNINLNRRHLGDNFDEAIQQRHQSFVVTVDNRFIISTGYWDKRFRVSNT' A
#
# COMPACT_ATOMS: atom_id res chain seq x y z
N SER A 1 -0.99 -22.04 -13.72
CA SER A 1 -1.88 -20.86 -13.61
C SER A 1 -2.13 -20.57 -12.15
N ASN A 2 -1.35 -19.66 -11.56
CA ASN A 2 -1.42 -19.35 -10.13
C ASN A 2 -2.53 -18.31 -9.87
N ILE A 3 -3.78 -18.77 -9.88
CA ILE A 3 -5.00 -17.93 -9.85
C ILE A 3 -5.45 -17.55 -8.42
N ASN A 4 -4.68 -17.88 -7.40
CA ASN A 4 -5.01 -17.55 -6.01
C ASN A 4 -3.76 -17.04 -5.28
N LEU A 5 -3.22 -15.90 -5.76
CA LEU A 5 -2.40 -15.06 -4.90
C LEU A 5 -3.29 -14.68 -3.71
N ASN A 6 -3.11 -15.38 -2.59
CA ASN A 6 -3.68 -15.05 -1.30
C ASN A 6 -3.57 -13.53 -1.11
N ARG A 7 -4.66 -12.82 -1.40
CA ARG A 7 -4.76 -11.38 -1.19
C ARG A 7 -4.84 -11.24 0.32
N ARG A 8 -3.67 -11.23 0.97
CA ARG A 8 -3.55 -11.05 2.41
C ARG A 8 -4.14 -9.69 2.74
N HIS A 9 -5.41 -9.68 3.13
CA HIS A 9 -6.05 -8.51 3.72
C HIS A 9 -5.60 -8.46 5.17
N LEU A 10 -5.19 -7.28 5.64
CA LEU A 10 -4.71 -7.09 7.00
C LEU A 10 -5.86 -7.07 8.04
N GLY A 11 -7.08 -7.44 7.65
CA GLY A 11 -8.28 -7.38 8.49
C GLY A 11 -8.72 -5.94 8.76
N ASP A 12 -9.91 -5.78 9.35
CA ASP A 12 -10.52 -4.46 9.58
C ASP A 12 -9.79 -3.63 10.65
N ASN A 13 -8.89 -4.27 11.42
CA ASN A 13 -8.16 -3.66 12.55
C ASN A 13 -6.84 -2.98 12.16
N PHE A 14 -6.44 -3.02 10.89
CA PHE A 14 -5.16 -2.44 10.45
C PHE A 14 -5.12 -0.89 10.51
N ASP A 15 -6.29 -0.26 10.62
CA ASP A 15 -6.47 1.17 10.36
C ASP A 15 -6.45 2.06 11.61
N GLU A 16 -6.61 1.52 12.81
CA GLU A 16 -7.02 2.36 13.95
C GLU A 16 -5.86 3.10 14.64
N ALA A 17 -4.64 2.56 14.58
CA ALA A 17 -3.46 3.13 15.24
C ALA A 17 -2.48 3.85 14.29
N ILE A 18 -2.60 3.66 12.98
CA ILE A 18 -1.67 4.23 12.01
C ILE A 18 -2.08 5.66 11.67
N GLN A 19 -1.32 6.64 12.15
CA GLN A 19 -1.49 8.03 11.70
C GLN A 19 -0.95 8.20 10.29
N GLN A 20 -1.86 8.23 9.31
CA GLN A 20 -1.51 8.40 7.91
C GLN A 20 -1.05 9.84 7.64
N ARG A 21 0.22 10.03 7.26
CA ARG A 21 0.74 11.33 6.84
C ARG A 21 0.32 11.64 5.40
N HIS A 22 -0.05 12.89 5.14
CA HIS A 22 -0.32 13.35 3.77
C HIS A 22 0.96 13.28 2.93
N GLN A 23 0.81 12.92 1.64
CA GLN A 23 1.89 12.92 0.64
C GLN A 23 3.11 12.06 1.05
N SER A 24 2.86 10.86 1.57
CA SER A 24 3.93 9.91 1.92
C SER A 24 4.08 8.85 0.82
N PHE A 25 5.29 8.73 0.27
CA PHE A 25 5.64 7.66 -0.67
C PHE A 25 7.05 7.12 -0.40
N VAL A 26 7.27 5.87 -0.78
CA VAL A 26 8.58 5.21 -0.78
C VAL A 26 8.80 4.53 -2.13
N VAL A 27 10.06 4.36 -2.52
CA VAL A 27 10.45 3.68 -3.76
C VAL A 27 11.19 2.40 -3.40
N THR A 28 10.94 1.31 -4.14
CA THR A 28 11.68 0.06 -3.95
C THR A 28 13.17 0.25 -4.29
N VAL A 29 14.05 -0.53 -3.66
CA VAL A 29 15.51 -0.40 -3.83
C VAL A 29 15.98 -0.56 -5.29
N ASP A 30 15.20 -1.28 -6.09
CA ASP A 30 15.43 -1.51 -7.51
C ASP A 30 14.78 -0.45 -8.43
N ASN A 31 14.18 0.58 -7.85
CA ASN A 31 13.46 1.68 -8.52
C ASN A 31 12.30 1.26 -9.43
N ARG A 32 11.79 0.03 -9.30
CA ARG A 32 10.70 -0.45 -10.16
C ARG A 32 9.31 -0.04 -9.70
N PHE A 33 9.13 0.22 -8.41
CA PHE A 33 7.81 0.50 -7.85
C PHE A 33 7.82 1.69 -6.89
N ILE A 34 6.76 2.49 -6.99
CA ILE A 34 6.41 3.55 -6.05
C ILE A 34 5.24 3.04 -5.19
N ILE A 35 5.39 3.11 -3.88
CA ILE A 35 4.34 2.81 -2.91
C ILE A 35 3.89 4.14 -2.28
N SER A 36 2.61 4.47 -2.45
CA SER A 36 2.03 5.73 -1.95
C SER A 36 0.88 5.48 -0.98
N THR A 37 0.82 6.29 0.08
CA THR A 37 -0.24 6.28 1.11
C THR A 37 -0.75 7.72 1.34
N GLY A 38 -1.81 7.90 2.12
CA GLY A 38 -2.37 9.24 2.34
C GLY A 38 -3.71 9.48 1.64
N TYR A 39 -4.31 8.47 1.02
CA TYR A 39 -5.56 8.63 0.29
C TYR A 39 -6.78 8.65 1.22
N TRP A 40 -7.84 9.30 0.75
CA TRP A 40 -9.12 9.43 1.46
C TRP A 40 -9.82 8.08 1.67
N ASP A 41 -9.53 7.09 0.82
CA ASP A 41 -10.08 5.74 0.89
C ASP A 41 -9.26 4.80 1.80
N LYS A 42 -8.25 5.35 2.51
CA LYS A 42 -7.32 4.64 3.40
C LYS A 42 -6.58 3.48 2.73
N ARG A 43 -6.47 3.51 1.40
CA ARG A 43 -5.73 2.50 0.64
C ARG A 43 -4.29 2.92 0.43
N PHE A 44 -3.40 1.93 0.34
CA PHE A 44 -2.11 2.12 -0.30
C PHE A 44 -2.22 1.79 -1.80
N ARG A 45 -1.36 2.41 -2.61
CA ARG A 45 -1.27 2.15 -4.05
C ARG A 45 0.16 1.82 -4.42
N VAL A 46 0.31 0.95 -5.42
CA VAL A 46 1.59 0.56 -6.01
C VAL A 46 1.54 0.91 -7.49
N SER A 47 2.49 1.72 -7.94
CA SER A 47 2.63 2.12 -9.35
C SER A 47 4.00 1.68 -9.85
N ASN A 48 4.09 1.30 -11.12
CA ASN A 48 5.38 1.18 -11.79
C ASN A 48 6.00 2.57 -11.95
N THR A 49 7.32 2.65 -11.84
CA THR A 49 8.08 3.84 -12.23
C THR A 49 8.16 3.95 -13.76
#